data_AF-A0A8T2IP27-F1
#
_entry.id   AF-A0A8T2IP27-F1
#
_cell.length_a   1.000
_cell.length_b   1.000
_cell.length_c   1.000
_cell.angle_alpha   90.00
_cell.angle_beta   90.00
_cell.angle_gamma   90.00
#
_symmetry.space_group_name_H-M   'P 1'
#
loop_
_entity.id
_entity.type
_entity.pdbx_description
1 polymer ?
#
loop_
_entity_poly.entity_id
_entity_poly.type
_entity_poly.pdbx_seq_one_letter_code
_entity_poly.pdbx_strand_id
1 'polypeptide(L)'
;MEIVLLLFSALLTTVVALECEFCSSSTGNTCSGHYEICQSSDSRCRVTLTETTLGNIRSAVLEKSCGSVYNCTHPPSLTTNGYQVRVSTVCCDTDHCNIGTVNLSPVNDTLNGESCPSCFARDSDQCEMQTVVNCTGEEHKIYHHNGWLRF
;
A
#
# COMPACT_ATOMS: atom_id res chain seq x y z
N MET A 1 43.43 23.91 37.51
CA MET A 1 42.50 23.01 38.21
C MET A 1 41.14 23.66 38.13
N GLU A 2 40.20 23.29 37.28
CA GLU A 2 40.15 22.31 36.23
C GLU A 2 39.23 22.87 35.13
N ILE A 3 39.46 22.38 33.93
CA ILE A 3 38.69 22.59 32.72
C ILE A 3 37.20 22.54 33.06
N VAL A 4 36.52 23.69 33.07
CA VAL A 4 35.05 23.72 33.18
C VAL A 4 34.52 23.11 31.90
N LEU A 5 34.14 21.85 32.02
CA LEU A 5 33.49 20.95 31.09
C LEU A 5 32.62 21.67 30.05
N LEU A 6 33.21 22.07 28.93
CA LEU A 6 32.49 22.36 27.70
C LEU A 6 32.40 21.07 26.87
N LEU A 7 31.77 20.05 27.45
CA LEU A 7 31.26 18.92 26.70
C LEU A 7 29.82 19.25 26.30
N PHE A 8 29.66 20.07 25.26
CA PHE A 8 28.43 20.00 24.47
C PHE A 8 28.52 18.72 23.65
N SER A 9 28.20 17.60 24.30
CA SER A 9 27.90 16.33 23.64
C SER A 9 26.62 16.54 22.83
N ALA A 10 26.78 17.07 21.61
CA ALA A 10 25.75 16.93 20.60
C ALA A 10 25.61 15.43 20.33
N LEU A 11 24.70 14.77 21.05
CA LEU A 11 24.13 13.50 20.62
C LEU A 11 23.40 13.80 19.31
N LEU A 12 24.15 13.87 18.22
CA LEU A 12 23.59 13.64 16.90
C LEU A 12 23.20 12.17 16.93
N THR A 13 21.96 11.88 17.33
CA THR A 13 21.33 10.63 16.90
C THR A 13 21.44 10.67 15.38
N THR A 14 22.38 9.92 14.82
CA THR A 14 22.42 9.66 13.39
C THR A 14 21.15 8.88 13.11
N VAL A 15 20.08 9.60 12.80
CA VAL A 15 18.90 9.00 12.20
C VAL A 15 19.40 8.55 10.85
N VAL A 16 19.73 7.26 10.76
CA VAL A 16 20.07 6.64 9.48
C VAL A 16 18.78 6.68 8.69
N ALA A 17 18.72 7.60 7.73
CA ALA A 17 17.57 7.77 6.87
C ALA A 17 17.61 6.65 5.82
N LEU A 18 16.56 5.84 5.80
CA LEU A 18 16.45 4.69 4.90
C LEU A 18 16.32 5.16 3.44
N GLU A 19 17.10 4.60 2.54
CA GLU A 19 17.00 4.87 1.09
C GLU A 19 16.36 3.70 0.34
N CYS A 20 15.34 3.96 -0.48
CA CYS A 20 14.55 2.92 -1.16
C CYS A 20 14.40 3.20 -2.65
N GLU A 21 14.21 2.16 -3.45
CA GLU A 21 13.90 2.31 -4.88
C GLU A 21 12.45 2.74 -5.09
N PHE A 22 12.21 3.63 -6.05
CA PHE A 22 10.92 4.11 -6.50
C PHE A 22 10.71 3.78 -7.97
N CYS A 23 9.65 3.03 -8.26
CA CYS A 23 9.23 2.74 -9.62
C CYS A 23 7.79 2.27 -9.66
N SER A 24 7.18 2.29 -10.85
CA SER A 24 5.87 1.73 -11.09
C SER A 24 5.83 1.03 -12.45
N SER A 25 5.16 -0.11 -12.54
CA SER A 25 4.90 -0.80 -13.80
C SER A 25 3.50 -1.41 -13.82
N SER A 26 2.76 -1.18 -14.90
CA SER A 26 1.51 -1.87 -15.22
C SER A 26 1.71 -3.11 -16.11
N THR A 27 2.97 -3.41 -16.48
CA THR A 27 3.34 -4.54 -17.34
C THR A 27 4.44 -5.37 -16.67
N GLY A 28 4.17 -6.66 -16.42
CA GLY A 28 5.10 -7.56 -15.75
C GLY A 28 5.06 -7.47 -14.22
N ASN A 29 5.94 -8.25 -13.57
CA ASN A 29 5.99 -8.41 -12.10
C ASN A 29 7.23 -7.76 -11.47
N THR A 30 7.94 -6.92 -12.21
CA THR A 30 9.15 -6.19 -11.78
C THR A 30 9.11 -4.76 -12.29
N CYS A 31 9.73 -3.84 -11.56
CA CYS A 31 10.14 -2.55 -12.10
C CYS A 31 11.50 -2.14 -11.53
N SER A 32 12.14 -1.21 -12.21
CA SER A 32 13.34 -0.51 -11.72
C SER A 32 13.20 0.98 -11.96
N GLY A 33 13.81 1.78 -11.09
CA GLY A 33 13.71 3.24 -11.15
C GLY A 33 14.80 3.93 -10.34
N HIS A 34 14.47 5.11 -9.81
CA HIS A 34 15.41 5.91 -9.02
C HIS A 34 15.31 5.60 -7.53
N TYR A 35 16.22 6.14 -6.73
CA TYR A 35 16.24 5.96 -5.28
C TYR A 35 15.91 7.28 -4.58
N GLU A 36 15.15 7.19 -3.49
CA GLU A 36 14.85 8.35 -2.63
C GLU A 36 15.02 8.01 -1.15
N ILE A 37 15.41 9.01 -0.37
CA ILE A 37 15.54 8.93 1.09
C ILE A 37 14.14 9.06 1.73
N CYS A 38 13.74 8.06 2.51
CA CYS A 38 12.50 8.09 3.26
C CYS A 38 12.56 9.10 4.41
N GLN A 39 11.54 9.95 4.52
CA GLN A 39 11.54 11.07 5.48
C GLN A 39 11.27 10.66 6.92
N SER A 40 10.62 9.51 7.15
CA SER A 40 10.23 9.08 8.50
C SER A 40 11.18 8.02 9.06
N SER A 41 11.47 8.10 10.36
CA SER A 41 12.31 7.12 11.07
C SER A 41 11.70 5.73 11.17
N ASP A 42 10.37 5.60 11.01
CA ASP A 42 9.65 4.32 10.97
C ASP A 42 9.41 3.81 9.53
N SER A 43 10.01 4.46 8.54
CA SER A 43 9.86 4.08 7.14
C SER A 43 10.43 2.69 6.89
N ARG A 44 9.80 2.00 5.95
CA ARG A 44 10.21 0.72 5.37
C ARG A 44 10.26 0.88 3.86
N CYS A 45 11.23 0.23 3.21
CA CYS A 45 11.16 0.08 1.77
C CYS A 45 10.07 -0.93 1.45
N ARG A 46 9.30 -0.63 0.40
CA ARG A 46 8.09 -1.37 0.05
C ARG A 46 8.14 -1.80 -1.40
N VAL A 47 7.65 -3.02 -1.65
CA VAL A 47 7.17 -3.45 -2.97
C VAL A 47 5.70 -3.82 -2.83
N THR A 48 4.85 -3.20 -3.61
CA THR A 48 3.39 -3.39 -3.59
C THR A 48 2.92 -3.87 -4.95
N LEU A 49 2.09 -4.91 -4.97
CA LEU A 49 1.34 -5.34 -6.14
C LEU A 49 -0.15 -5.10 -5.87
N THR A 50 -0.76 -4.25 -6.67
CA THR A 50 -2.18 -3.90 -6.60
C THR A 50 -2.89 -4.46 -7.81
N GLU A 51 -3.77 -5.45 -7.60
CA GLU A 51 -4.67 -5.95 -8.64
C GLU A 51 -6.04 -5.30 -8.50
N THR A 52 -6.56 -4.80 -9.61
CA THR A 52 -7.91 -4.26 -9.72
C THR A 52 -8.71 -5.12 -10.69
N THR A 53 -9.86 -5.59 -10.24
CA THR A 53 -10.83 -6.30 -11.07
C THR A 53 -12.06 -5.43 -11.26
N LEU A 54 -12.49 -5.24 -12.50
CA LEU A 54 -13.71 -4.52 -12.85
C LEU A 54 -14.51 -5.35 -13.86
N GLY A 55 -15.57 -6.00 -13.38
CA GLY A 55 -16.29 -7.03 -14.11
C GLY A 55 -15.33 -8.16 -14.51
N ASN A 56 -15.14 -8.35 -15.82
CA ASN A 56 -14.24 -9.37 -16.38
C ASN A 56 -12.83 -8.84 -16.70
N ILE A 57 -12.59 -7.55 -16.50
CA ILE A 57 -11.31 -6.90 -16.79
C ILE A 57 -10.46 -6.94 -15.53
N ARG A 58 -9.21 -7.40 -15.65
CA ARG A 58 -8.21 -7.37 -14.57
C ARG A 58 -7.02 -6.54 -15.02
N SER A 59 -6.52 -5.69 -14.13
CA SER A 59 -5.26 -4.98 -14.28
C SER A 59 -4.45 -5.11 -13.00
N ALA A 60 -3.13 -5.04 -13.12
CA ALA A 60 -2.24 -5.06 -11.96
C ALA A 60 -1.16 -4.00 -12.12
N VAL A 61 -0.81 -3.35 -11.02
CA VAL A 61 0.28 -2.38 -10.94
C VAL A 61 1.23 -2.81 -9.85
N LEU A 62 2.51 -2.93 -10.19
CA LEU A 62 3.57 -3.07 -9.22
C LEU A 62 4.19 -1.69 -8.95
N GLU A 63 4.41 -1.39 -7.69
CA GLU A 63 5.01 -0.14 -7.23
C GLU A 63 6.09 -0.41 -6.18
N LYS A 64 7.19 0.30 -6.27
CA LYS A 64 8.22 0.40 -5.22
C LYS A 64 8.21 1.81 -4.64
N SER A 65 8.30 1.92 -3.32
CA SER A 65 8.24 3.21 -2.61
C SER A 65 8.68 3.07 -1.14
N CYS A 66 8.79 4.20 -0.44
CA CYS A 66 8.76 4.23 1.02
C CYS A 66 7.33 3.96 1.54
N GLY A 67 7.22 3.29 2.69
CA GLY A 67 5.95 3.07 3.39
C GLY A 67 6.15 2.98 4.90
N SER A 68 5.05 2.93 5.65
CA SER A 68 5.10 2.68 7.09
C SER A 68 5.00 1.19 7.40
N VAL A 69 5.41 0.79 8.62
CA VAL A 69 5.19 -0.57 9.13
C VAL A 69 3.71 -0.98 9.06
N TYR A 70 2.78 -0.02 9.23
CA TYR A 70 1.35 -0.27 9.12
C TYR A 70 0.96 -0.74 7.70
N ASN A 71 1.49 -0.11 6.65
CA ASN A 71 1.21 -0.51 5.27
C ASN A 71 1.70 -1.93 4.95
N CYS A 72 2.73 -2.40 5.65
CA CYS A 72 3.31 -3.72 5.47
C CYS A 72 2.50 -4.83 6.15
N THR A 73 1.84 -4.49 7.26
CA THR A 73 1.11 -5.45 8.10
C THR A 73 -0.40 -5.45 7.81
N HIS A 74 -0.91 -4.39 7.20
CA HIS A 74 -2.33 -4.21 6.90
C HIS A 74 -2.52 -3.80 5.43
N PRO A 75 -2.19 -4.67 4.46
CA PRO A 75 -2.46 -4.40 3.06
C PRO A 75 -3.98 -4.21 2.86
N PRO A 76 -4.42 -3.10 2.22
CA PRO A 76 -5.84 -2.86 2.06
C PRO A 76 -6.47 -3.87 1.10
N SER A 77 -7.71 -4.23 1.38
CA SER A 77 -8.59 -4.96 0.47
C SER A 77 -9.90 -4.21 0.37
N LEU A 78 -10.51 -4.28 -0.81
CA LEU A 78 -11.81 -3.67 -1.05
C LEU A 78 -12.59 -4.52 -2.03
N THR A 79 -13.78 -4.94 -1.60
CA THR A 79 -14.71 -5.69 -2.43
C THR A 79 -16.03 -4.94 -2.54
N THR A 80 -16.47 -4.69 -3.77
CA THR A 80 -17.76 -4.09 -4.09
C THR A 80 -18.43 -4.88 -5.22
N ASN A 81 -19.68 -4.54 -5.53
CA ASN A 81 -20.39 -5.22 -6.62
C ASN A 81 -19.73 -4.90 -7.98
N GLY A 82 -19.03 -5.88 -8.54
CA GLY A 82 -18.36 -5.76 -9.85
C GLY A 82 -17.03 -5.02 -9.82
N TYR A 83 -16.55 -4.55 -8.67
CA TYR A 83 -15.22 -3.94 -8.53
C TYR A 83 -14.50 -4.49 -7.29
N GLN A 84 -13.25 -4.90 -7.47
CA GLN A 84 -12.43 -5.45 -6.39
C GLN A 84 -11.00 -4.93 -6.48
N VAL A 85 -10.41 -4.58 -5.35
CA VAL A 85 -9.01 -4.22 -5.21
C VAL A 85 -8.34 -5.17 -4.24
N ARG A 86 -7.23 -5.76 -4.67
CA ARG A 86 -6.38 -6.64 -3.87
C ARG A 86 -4.99 -6.05 -3.82
N VAL A 87 -4.47 -5.87 -2.62
CA VAL A 87 -3.11 -5.36 -2.42
C VAL A 87 -2.26 -6.42 -1.74
N SER A 88 -1.02 -6.56 -2.21
CA SER A 88 -0.01 -7.39 -1.57
C SER A 88 1.27 -6.60 -1.44
N THR A 89 1.85 -6.62 -0.25
CA THR A 89 2.94 -5.74 0.10
C THR A 89 4.02 -6.53 0.82
N VAL A 90 5.27 -6.37 0.37
CA VAL A 90 6.46 -6.84 1.06
C VAL A 90 7.28 -5.64 1.49
N CYS A 91 7.80 -5.69 2.70
CA CYS A 91 8.60 -4.63 3.27
C CYS A 91 9.91 -5.13 3.87
N CYS A 92 10.88 -4.23 3.92
CA CYS A 92 12.20 -4.45 4.49
C CYS A 92 12.77 -3.12 5.01
N ASP A 93 13.85 -3.18 5.78
CA ASP A 93 14.34 -2.06 6.61
C ASP A 93 15.83 -1.74 6.46
N THR A 94 16.45 -2.20 5.38
CA THR A 94 17.83 -1.82 5.00
C THR A 94 17.83 -1.05 3.70
N ASP A 95 18.87 -0.25 3.44
CA ASP A 95 18.95 0.52 2.21
C ASP A 95 18.84 -0.38 0.97
N HIS A 96 18.08 0.11 -0.02
CA HIS A 96 17.89 -0.49 -1.33
C HIS A 96 17.34 -1.93 -1.28
N CYS A 97 16.67 -2.32 -0.18
CA CYS A 97 16.28 -3.70 0.04
C CYS A 97 15.03 -4.15 -0.73
N ASN A 98 14.24 -3.22 -1.27
CA ASN A 98 12.99 -3.50 -1.98
C ASN A 98 13.22 -4.02 -3.41
N ILE A 99 14.10 -5.02 -3.51
CA ILE A 99 14.47 -5.72 -4.74
C ILE A 99 13.52 -6.90 -4.93
N GLY A 100 13.21 -7.20 -6.20
CA GLY A 100 12.47 -8.41 -6.56
C GLY A 100 10.98 -8.19 -6.81
N THR A 101 10.24 -9.29 -6.77
CA THR A 101 8.84 -9.40 -7.18
C THR A 101 7.96 -9.78 -6.02
N VAL A 102 6.74 -9.25 -5.97
CA VAL A 102 5.71 -9.66 -5.01
C VAL A 102 4.64 -10.43 -5.76
N ASN A 103 4.19 -11.54 -5.17
CA ASN A 103 3.04 -12.28 -5.67
C ASN A 103 1.78 -11.79 -4.97
N LEU A 104 0.64 -11.87 -5.65
CA LEU A 104 -0.66 -11.60 -5.03
C LEU A 104 -0.91 -12.62 -3.93
N SER A 105 -1.24 -12.10 -2.75
CA SER A 105 -1.73 -12.88 -1.62
C SER A 105 -3.05 -13.55 -2.02
N PRO A 106 -3.31 -14.79 -1.58
CA PRO A 106 -4.58 -15.46 -1.83
C PRO A 106 -5.77 -14.59 -1.41
N VAL A 107 -6.88 -14.68 -2.15
CA VAL A 107 -8.12 -14.02 -1.74
C VAL A 107 -8.60 -14.67 -0.44
N ASN A 108 -8.92 -13.86 0.56
CA ASN A 108 -9.63 -14.34 1.73
C ASN A 108 -11.13 -14.12 1.52
N ASP A 109 -11.80 -15.08 0.90
CA ASP A 109 -13.24 -15.06 0.64
C ASP A 109 -14.08 -15.51 1.85
N THR A 110 -13.45 -15.68 3.02
CA THR A 110 -14.17 -16.04 4.25
C THR A 110 -15.06 -14.89 4.68
N LEU A 111 -16.37 -15.12 4.72
CA LEU A 111 -17.34 -14.14 5.21
C LEU A 111 -17.01 -13.75 6.65
N ASN A 112 -16.92 -12.46 6.94
CA ASN A 112 -16.66 -11.96 8.29
C ASN A 112 -17.94 -11.69 9.10
N GLY A 113 -19.11 -11.90 8.49
CA GLY A 113 -20.43 -11.71 9.12
C GLY A 113 -20.96 -10.29 9.03
N GLU A 114 -20.19 -9.35 8.47
CA GLU A 114 -20.64 -7.99 8.21
C GLU A 114 -21.20 -7.85 6.78
N SER A 115 -22.05 -6.84 6.60
CA SER A 115 -22.60 -6.48 5.30
C SER A 115 -22.48 -4.98 5.09
N CYS A 116 -21.97 -4.60 3.93
CA CYS A 116 -21.59 -3.24 3.59
C CYS A 116 -22.47 -2.79 2.39
N PRO A 117 -23.10 -1.59 2.43
CA PRO A 117 -23.75 -1.07 1.24
C PRO A 117 -22.69 -0.83 0.16
N SER A 118 -23.02 -1.20 -1.07
CA SER A 118 -22.07 -1.27 -2.17
C SER A 118 -22.59 -0.59 -3.41
N CYS A 119 -21.70 0.20 -4.01
CA CYS A 119 -21.98 0.91 -5.22
C CYS A 119 -20.68 1.25 -5.95
N PHE A 120 -20.67 1.05 -7.27
CA PHE A 120 -19.57 1.43 -8.14
C PHE A 120 -20.14 1.94 -9.45
N ALA A 121 -19.70 3.12 -9.90
CA ALA A 121 -20.01 3.64 -11.23
C ALA A 121 -18.72 4.10 -11.91
N ARG A 122 -18.56 3.71 -13.18
CA ARG A 122 -17.50 4.22 -14.04
C ARG A 122 -18.02 5.45 -14.78
N ASP A 123 -17.15 6.44 -14.97
CA ASP A 123 -17.45 7.67 -15.74
C ASP A 123 -18.65 8.45 -15.18
N SER A 124 -18.91 8.30 -13.87
CA SER A 124 -19.95 9.00 -13.13
C SER A 124 -19.45 9.37 -11.74
N ASP A 125 -19.75 10.58 -11.33
CA ASP A 125 -19.50 11.16 -10.01
C ASP A 125 -20.55 10.75 -8.97
N GLN A 126 -21.64 10.12 -9.43
CA GLN A 126 -22.67 9.56 -8.58
C GLN A 126 -22.87 8.09 -8.86
N CYS A 127 -23.16 7.35 -7.79
CA CYS A 127 -23.59 5.98 -7.89
C CYS A 127 -24.61 5.76 -6.76
N GLU A 128 -25.74 5.14 -7.08
CA GLU A 128 -26.77 4.84 -6.08
C GLU A 128 -26.50 3.48 -5.43
N MET A 129 -26.65 3.40 -4.10
CA MET A 129 -26.53 2.14 -3.34
C MET A 129 -27.62 1.15 -3.78
N GLN A 130 -27.30 0.33 -4.78
CA GLN A 130 -28.23 -0.65 -5.33
C GLN A 130 -28.08 -2.04 -4.71
N THR A 131 -26.95 -2.30 -4.05
CA THR A 131 -26.62 -3.65 -3.56
C THR A 131 -25.97 -3.64 -2.20
N VAL A 132 -26.19 -4.72 -1.45
CA VAL A 132 -25.47 -5.04 -0.22
C VAL A 132 -24.48 -6.16 -0.55
N VAL A 133 -23.21 -5.99 -0.18
CA VAL A 133 -22.20 -7.04 -0.29
C VAL A 133 -21.90 -7.59 1.10
N ASN A 134 -21.66 -8.89 1.17
CA ASN A 134 -21.14 -9.51 2.40
C ASN A 134 -19.64 -9.30 2.42
N CYS A 135 -19.13 -8.73 3.50
CA CYS A 135 -17.74 -8.33 3.61
C CYS A 135 -16.91 -9.60 4.00
N THR A 136 -15.65 -9.68 3.55
CA THR A 136 -14.81 -10.87 3.74
C THR A 136 -13.47 -10.50 4.39
N GLY A 137 -12.84 -11.48 5.05
CA GLY A 137 -11.57 -11.27 5.74
C GLY A 137 -11.61 -10.07 6.69
N GLU A 138 -10.64 -9.17 6.57
CA GLU A 138 -10.47 -7.99 7.44
C GLU A 138 -11.20 -6.73 6.92
N GLU A 139 -12.13 -6.87 5.97
CA GLU A 139 -12.97 -5.77 5.47
C GLU A 139 -14.06 -5.39 6.49
N HIS A 140 -13.69 -4.65 7.53
CA HIS A 140 -14.59 -4.21 8.63
C HIS A 140 -15.03 -2.74 8.55
N LYS A 141 -14.73 -2.07 7.43
CA LYS A 141 -14.95 -0.61 7.30
C LYS A 141 -15.59 -0.27 5.98
N ILE A 142 -16.51 0.70 6.01
CA ILE A 142 -17.11 1.28 4.81
C ILE A 142 -16.12 2.27 4.19
N TYR A 143 -15.85 2.12 2.90
CA TYR A 143 -14.99 3.01 2.13
C TYR A 143 -15.81 3.82 1.12
N HIS A 144 -15.57 5.14 1.09
CA HIS A 144 -16.16 6.07 0.14
C HIS A 144 -15.07 6.84 -0.59
N HIS A 145 -15.08 6.82 -1.92
CA HIS A 145 -14.12 7.55 -2.74
C HIS A 145 -14.72 7.95 -4.08
N ASN A 146 -14.57 9.23 -4.42
CA ASN A 146 -14.90 9.79 -5.73
C ASN A 146 -13.61 10.30 -6.36
N GLY A 147 -13.23 9.77 -7.52
CA GLY A 147 -12.00 10.16 -8.21
C GLY A 147 -11.71 9.34 -9.46
N TRP A 148 -10.67 9.74 -10.19
CA TRP A 148 -10.25 9.09 -11.43
C TRP A 148 -9.34 7.89 -11.11
N LEU A 149 -9.74 6.71 -11.57
CA LEU A 149 -8.88 5.54 -11.55
C LEU A 149 -8.04 5.52 -12.82
N ARG A 150 -6.72 5.50 -12.67
CA ARG A 150 -5.79 5.30 -13.79
C ARG A 150 -5.47 3.81 -13.87
N PHE A 151 -5.98 3.15 -14.91
CA PHE A 151 -5.71 1.75 -15.22
C PHE A 151 -4.44 1.62 -16.06
#